data_AF-A0A2V7VBD7-F1
#
_entry.id   AF-A0A2V7VBD7-F1
#
_cell.length_a   1.000
_cell.length_b   1.000
_cell.length_c   1.000
_cell.angle_alpha   90.00
_cell.angle_beta   90.00
_cell.angle_gamma   90.00
#
_symmetry.space_group_name_H-M   'P 1'
#
loop_
_entity.id
_entity.type
_entity.pdbx_description
1 polymer ?
#
loop_
_entity_poly.entity_id
_entity_poly.type
_entity_poly.pdbx_seq_one_letter_code
_entity_poly.pdbx_strand_id
1 'polypeptide(L)'
;TAPQVTALGKLYAGARHADGRRIFPGFLPGAEEGEGGWATWITGSAPGKNLLFAFANGFFADMVYEKADWDYKTADLSQAVKAADEKTARTLNATDPDLRRFKDRGGKLILYHGWNDPAISALNTVDYYQSVRSAMRPGAVDPFLRLYMVPGVQHCGDGPGPSSFGQGGSTGPADHRHSLQLALEEWVEKGTGPSAIIATRYAEASPGTSKGAAVKMTRPLCPYPGTAAYRGAGDPNDAASFTCVAR
;
A
#
# COMPACT_ATOMS: atom_id res chain seq x y z
N THR A 1 -29.13 1.12 -0.32
CA THR A 1 -30.12 0.23 0.34
C THR A 1 -29.46 -0.50 1.50
N ALA A 2 -30.22 -1.08 2.43
CA ALA A 2 -29.65 -1.81 3.57
C ALA A 2 -28.66 -2.94 3.16
N PRO A 3 -28.94 -3.75 2.11
CA PRO A 3 -27.98 -4.74 1.63
C PRO A 3 -26.65 -4.15 1.14
N GLN A 4 -26.67 -2.98 0.49
CA GLN A 4 -25.45 -2.30 0.03
C GLN A 4 -24.61 -1.79 1.21
N VAL A 5 -25.24 -1.27 2.27
CA VAL A 5 -24.53 -0.85 3.49
C VAL A 5 -23.87 -2.06 4.18
N THR A 6 -24.57 -3.20 4.24
CA THR A 6 -23.99 -4.45 4.77
C THR A 6 -22.78 -4.90 3.94
N ALA A 7 -22.84 -4.79 2.61
CA ALA A 7 -21.72 -5.13 1.74
C ALA A 7 -20.51 -4.21 1.99
N LEU A 8 -20.72 -2.90 2.11
CA LEU A 8 -19.66 -1.94 2.48
C LEU A 8 -19.04 -2.28 3.84
N GLY A 9 -19.87 -2.58 4.84
CA GLY A 9 -19.40 -2.97 6.17
C GLY A 9 -18.47 -4.20 6.13
N LYS A 10 -18.77 -5.19 5.27
CA LYS A 10 -17.90 -6.36 5.08
C LYS A 10 -16.56 -5.99 4.41
N LEU A 11 -16.56 -5.13 3.40
CA LEU A 11 -15.34 -4.68 2.72
C LEU A 11 -14.38 -3.94 3.67
N TYR A 12 -14.92 -3.07 4.53
CA TYR A 12 -14.11 -2.35 5.51
C TYR A 12 -13.67 -3.22 6.70
N ALA A 13 -14.44 -4.25 7.07
CA ALA A 13 -14.08 -5.17 8.16
C ALA A 13 -12.97 -6.17 7.77
N GLY A 14 -12.91 -6.56 6.50
CA GLY A 14 -12.00 -7.59 6.00
C GLY A 14 -12.49 -9.01 6.24
N ALA A 15 -11.71 -9.98 5.73
CA ALA A 15 -12.07 -11.40 5.77
C ALA A 15 -11.72 -12.02 7.14
N ARG A 16 -12.59 -12.92 7.60
CA ARG A 16 -12.42 -13.69 8.85
C ARG A 16 -12.79 -15.15 8.63
N HIS A 17 -12.13 -16.03 9.37
CA HIS A 17 -12.56 -17.41 9.54
C HIS A 17 -13.88 -17.48 10.33
N ALA A 18 -14.53 -18.65 10.31
CA ALA A 18 -15.77 -18.88 11.06
C ALA A 18 -15.61 -18.71 12.58
N ASP A 19 -14.39 -18.94 13.10
CA ASP A 19 -14.02 -18.73 14.51
C ASP A 19 -13.74 -17.26 14.87
N GLY A 20 -13.86 -16.34 13.91
CA GLY A 20 -13.63 -14.91 14.09
C GLY A 20 -12.18 -14.46 13.90
N ARG A 21 -11.22 -15.39 13.73
CA ARG A 21 -9.82 -15.05 13.46
C ARG A 21 -9.71 -14.34 12.11
N ARG A 22 -8.96 -13.24 12.07
CA ARG A 22 -8.77 -12.43 10.87
C ARG A 22 -7.93 -13.17 9.84
N ILE A 23 -8.40 -13.22 8.60
CA ILE A 23 -7.67 -13.75 7.43
C ILE A 23 -6.87 -12.61 6.81
N PHE A 24 -7.55 -11.50 6.48
CA PHE A 24 -6.94 -10.33 5.85
C PHE A 24 -7.64 -9.06 6.32
N PRO A 25 -6.93 -7.96 6.59
CA PRO A 25 -7.57 -6.72 7.02
C PRO A 25 -8.43 -6.11 5.90
N GLY A 26 -9.46 -5.37 6.30
CA GLY A 26 -10.34 -4.68 5.35
C GLY A 26 -9.71 -3.42 4.76
N PHE A 27 -10.41 -2.82 3.80
CA PHE A 27 -10.00 -1.55 3.20
C PHE A 27 -10.29 -0.37 4.12
N LEU A 28 -9.65 0.76 3.87
CA LEU A 28 -9.91 2.00 4.61
C LEU A 28 -10.77 2.95 3.77
N PRO A 29 -11.69 3.68 4.43
CA PRO A 29 -12.55 4.63 3.72
C PRO A 29 -11.78 5.86 3.23
N GLY A 30 -12.28 6.50 2.16
CA GLY A 30 -11.94 7.89 1.84
C GLY A 30 -11.52 8.22 0.40
N ALA A 31 -11.40 7.24 -0.49
CA ALA A 31 -11.16 7.51 -1.92
C ALA A 31 -11.77 6.43 -2.82
N GLU A 32 -12.95 5.94 -2.48
CA GLU A 32 -13.70 4.92 -3.22
C GLU A 32 -13.92 5.32 -4.68
N GLU A 33 -14.23 6.61 -4.91
CA GLU A 33 -14.54 7.20 -6.22
C GLU A 33 -13.31 7.72 -6.98
N GLY A 34 -12.08 7.58 -6.45
CA GLY A 34 -10.88 8.07 -7.14
C GLY A 34 -10.53 7.26 -8.39
N GLU A 35 -9.85 7.89 -9.36
CA GLU A 35 -9.28 7.23 -10.54
C GLU A 35 -8.32 6.11 -10.14
N GLY A 36 -8.48 4.92 -10.72
CA GLY A 36 -7.75 3.71 -10.31
C GLY A 36 -8.39 2.97 -9.13
N GLY A 37 -9.55 3.45 -8.66
CA GLY A 37 -10.17 3.09 -7.38
C GLY A 37 -11.07 1.86 -7.41
N TRP A 38 -12.16 1.92 -6.63
CA TRP A 38 -13.06 0.78 -6.45
C TRP A 38 -13.73 0.33 -7.75
N ALA A 39 -13.98 1.26 -8.67
CA ALA A 39 -14.54 0.94 -9.99
C ALA A 39 -13.70 -0.11 -10.75
N THR A 40 -12.37 0.00 -10.66
CA THR A 40 -11.45 -0.93 -11.33
C THR A 40 -11.28 -2.23 -10.53
N TRP A 41 -11.13 -2.13 -9.22
CA TRP A 41 -10.69 -3.26 -8.38
C TRP A 41 -11.82 -4.06 -7.75
N ILE A 42 -12.87 -3.40 -7.27
CA ILE A 42 -13.88 -4.00 -6.39
C ILE A 42 -15.23 -4.13 -7.10
N THR A 43 -15.78 -3.03 -7.62
CA THR A 43 -17.17 -3.01 -8.12
C THR A 43 -17.25 -3.46 -9.58
N GLY A 44 -16.33 -3.01 -10.43
CA GLY A 44 -16.35 -3.32 -11.85
C GLY A 44 -17.52 -2.70 -12.60
N SER A 45 -17.58 -2.97 -13.91
CA SER A 45 -18.73 -2.59 -14.76
C SER A 45 -19.91 -3.57 -14.69
N ALA A 46 -19.66 -4.80 -14.24
CA ALA A 46 -20.64 -5.86 -14.05
C ALA A 46 -20.10 -6.91 -13.06
N PRO A 47 -20.94 -7.82 -12.54
CA PRO A 47 -20.48 -8.93 -11.71
C PRO A 47 -19.36 -9.75 -12.38
N GLY A 48 -18.24 -9.94 -11.68
CA GLY A 48 -17.07 -10.63 -12.21
C GLY A 48 -16.24 -9.84 -13.24
N LYS A 49 -16.52 -8.54 -13.43
CA LYS A 49 -15.75 -7.65 -14.31
C LYS A 49 -14.96 -6.61 -13.51
N ASN A 50 -14.19 -7.09 -12.53
CA ASN A 50 -13.24 -6.30 -11.74
C ASN A 50 -11.94 -7.09 -11.51
N LEU A 51 -10.86 -6.39 -11.16
CA LEU A 51 -9.54 -7.02 -11.01
C LEU A 51 -9.45 -7.96 -9.80
N LEU A 52 -10.10 -7.67 -8.67
CA LEU A 52 -10.08 -8.58 -7.53
C LEU A 52 -10.69 -9.94 -7.88
N PHE A 53 -11.79 -9.95 -8.64
CA PHE A 53 -12.37 -11.19 -9.15
C PHE A 53 -11.39 -11.92 -10.08
N ALA A 54 -10.77 -11.22 -11.03
CA ALA A 54 -9.83 -11.83 -11.96
C ALA A 54 -8.65 -12.49 -11.24
N PHE A 55 -8.01 -11.78 -10.30
CA PHE A 55 -6.87 -12.30 -9.53
C PHE A 55 -7.28 -13.41 -8.57
N ALA A 56 -8.35 -13.23 -7.79
CA ALA A 56 -8.80 -14.25 -6.85
C ALA A 56 -9.25 -15.51 -7.57
N ASN A 57 -10.10 -15.38 -8.60
CA ASN A 57 -10.61 -16.53 -9.33
C ASN A 57 -9.50 -17.24 -10.11
N GLY A 58 -8.60 -16.50 -10.77
CA GLY A 58 -7.44 -17.11 -11.45
C GLY A 58 -6.52 -17.83 -10.46
N PHE A 59 -6.21 -17.22 -9.32
CA PHE A 59 -5.40 -17.86 -8.29
C PHE A 59 -6.02 -19.16 -7.79
N PHE A 60 -7.30 -19.15 -7.42
CA PHE A 60 -7.95 -20.34 -6.89
C PHE A 60 -8.23 -21.40 -7.96
N ALA A 61 -8.75 -21.02 -9.13
CA ALA A 61 -9.06 -21.95 -10.20
C ALA A 61 -7.79 -22.56 -10.80
N ASP A 62 -6.78 -21.75 -11.13
CA ASP A 62 -5.62 -22.22 -11.90
C ASP A 62 -4.48 -22.73 -11.01
N MET A 63 -4.22 -22.09 -9.86
CA MET A 63 -3.06 -22.44 -9.01
C MET A 63 -3.44 -23.34 -7.84
N VAL A 64 -4.55 -23.06 -7.15
CA VAL A 64 -4.93 -23.83 -5.94
C VAL A 64 -5.60 -25.14 -6.33
N TYR A 65 -6.69 -25.08 -7.09
CA TYR A 65 -7.54 -26.23 -7.40
C TYR A 65 -7.27 -26.86 -8.76
N GLU A 66 -6.59 -26.17 -9.68
CA GLU A 66 -6.38 -26.62 -11.06
C GLU A 66 -7.69 -27.07 -11.73
N LYS A 67 -8.75 -26.31 -11.47
CA LYS A 67 -10.13 -26.58 -11.84
C LYS A 67 -10.76 -25.33 -12.46
N ALA A 68 -10.87 -25.33 -13.79
CA ALA A 68 -11.34 -24.18 -14.57
C ALA A 68 -12.79 -23.75 -14.23
N ASP A 69 -13.63 -24.67 -13.76
CA ASP A 69 -15.01 -24.44 -13.31
C ASP A 69 -15.13 -24.23 -11.78
N TRP A 70 -14.04 -23.87 -11.08
CA TRP A 70 -14.11 -23.48 -9.68
C TRP A 70 -14.93 -22.19 -9.50
N ASP A 71 -15.87 -22.21 -8.53
CA ASP A 71 -16.76 -21.07 -8.24
C ASP A 71 -16.61 -20.61 -6.78
N TYR A 72 -16.13 -19.37 -6.62
CA TYR A 72 -15.98 -18.70 -5.33
C TYR A 72 -17.30 -18.55 -4.56
N LYS A 73 -18.45 -18.57 -5.24
CA LYS A 73 -19.77 -18.41 -4.59
C LYS A 73 -20.19 -19.62 -3.79
N THR A 74 -19.70 -20.80 -4.15
CA THR A 74 -20.03 -22.07 -3.47
C THR A 74 -18.87 -22.57 -2.60
N ALA A 75 -17.71 -21.93 -2.66
CA ALA A 75 -16.54 -22.32 -1.90
C ALA A 75 -16.67 -21.99 -0.41
N ASP A 76 -16.22 -22.90 0.45
CA ASP A 76 -15.97 -22.57 1.85
C ASP A 76 -14.68 -21.78 1.96
N LEU A 77 -14.76 -20.54 2.45
CA LEU A 77 -13.62 -19.62 2.52
C LEU A 77 -12.48 -20.18 3.38
N SER A 78 -12.78 -20.85 4.50
CA SER A 78 -11.74 -21.35 5.40
C SER A 78 -11.02 -22.55 4.80
N GLN A 79 -11.74 -23.44 4.12
CA GLN A 79 -11.15 -24.56 3.39
C GLN A 79 -10.33 -24.07 2.19
N ALA A 80 -10.83 -23.07 1.45
CA ALA A 80 -10.12 -22.49 0.32
C ALA A 80 -8.81 -21.85 0.75
N VAL A 81 -8.83 -21.01 1.79
CA VAL A 81 -7.61 -20.40 2.34
C VAL A 81 -6.63 -21.46 2.82
N LYS A 82 -7.10 -22.48 3.55
CA LYS A 82 -6.24 -23.59 3.99
C LYS A 82 -5.58 -24.31 2.80
N ALA A 83 -6.35 -24.64 1.77
CA ALA A 83 -5.83 -25.31 0.58
C ALA A 83 -4.80 -24.44 -0.16
N ALA A 84 -5.05 -23.12 -0.25
CA ALA A 84 -4.11 -22.18 -0.82
C ALA A 84 -2.79 -22.12 -0.04
N ASP A 85 -2.88 -22.05 1.29
CA ASP A 85 -1.69 -22.02 2.16
C ASP A 85 -0.87 -23.31 2.03
N GLU A 86 -1.52 -24.47 2.14
CA GLU A 86 -0.85 -25.78 2.05
C GLU A 86 -0.13 -25.97 0.72
N LYS A 87 -0.73 -25.49 -0.39
CA LYS A 87 -0.16 -25.67 -1.73
C LYS A 87 0.87 -24.61 -2.11
N THR A 88 0.65 -23.35 -1.74
CA THR A 88 1.36 -22.21 -2.35
C THR A 88 2.17 -21.36 -1.38
N ALA A 89 1.88 -21.41 -0.06
CA ALA A 89 2.48 -20.48 0.89
C ALA A 89 4.01 -20.51 0.91
N ARG A 90 4.62 -21.69 0.79
CA ARG A 90 6.09 -21.83 0.79
C ARG A 90 6.77 -21.05 -0.34
N THR A 91 6.08 -20.91 -1.46
CA THR A 91 6.63 -20.27 -2.67
C THR A 91 6.19 -18.81 -2.78
N LEU A 92 4.97 -18.48 -2.36
CA LEU A 92 4.35 -17.18 -2.63
C LEU A 92 4.28 -16.26 -1.40
N ASN A 93 4.21 -16.79 -0.18
CA ASN A 93 4.08 -15.94 1.00
C ASN A 93 5.42 -15.25 1.31
N ALA A 94 5.47 -13.94 1.10
CA ALA A 94 6.59 -13.09 1.43
C ALA A 94 6.39 -12.41 2.80
N THR A 95 6.12 -13.20 3.84
CA THR A 95 5.69 -12.70 5.16
C THR A 95 6.67 -12.97 6.29
N ASP A 96 7.90 -13.44 6.00
CA ASP A 96 8.94 -13.63 7.02
C ASP A 96 9.32 -12.28 7.66
N PRO A 97 9.09 -12.10 8.98
CA PRO A 97 9.43 -10.87 9.67
C PRO A 97 10.92 -10.79 10.06
N ASP A 98 11.67 -11.89 10.01
CA ASP A 98 13.07 -11.93 10.40
C ASP A 98 14.00 -11.50 9.25
N LEU A 99 14.22 -10.19 9.17
CA LEU A 99 15.08 -9.59 8.15
C LEU A 99 16.55 -9.45 8.59
N ARG A 100 17.00 -10.14 9.66
CA ARG A 100 18.38 -10.03 10.17
C ARG A 100 19.42 -10.30 9.08
N ARG A 101 19.25 -11.38 8.32
CA ARG A 101 20.19 -11.75 7.25
C ARG A 101 20.27 -10.69 6.15
N PHE A 102 19.16 -10.03 5.81
CA PHE A 102 19.14 -8.95 4.84
C PHE A 102 19.88 -7.71 5.38
N LYS A 103 19.56 -7.31 6.61
CA LYS A 103 20.21 -6.21 7.31
C LYS A 103 21.72 -6.42 7.47
N ASP A 104 22.15 -7.62 7.88
CA ASP A 104 23.56 -7.91 8.18
C ASP A 104 24.44 -7.96 6.91
N ARG A 105 23.83 -8.07 5.73
CA ARG A 105 24.50 -7.86 4.44
C ARG A 105 24.50 -6.39 3.98
N GLY A 106 24.06 -5.46 4.82
CA GLY A 106 23.97 -4.04 4.49
C GLY A 106 22.72 -3.63 3.71
N GLY A 107 21.76 -4.53 3.53
CA GLY A 107 20.54 -4.25 2.75
C GLY A 107 19.71 -3.11 3.32
N LYS A 108 19.14 -2.28 2.44
CA LYS A 108 18.20 -1.20 2.77
C LYS A 108 16.85 -1.47 2.13
N LEU A 109 15.78 -1.25 2.87
CA LEU A 109 14.41 -1.49 2.43
C LEU A 109 13.55 -0.25 2.69
N ILE A 110 12.88 0.20 1.65
CA ILE A 110 11.79 1.18 1.76
C ILE A 110 10.51 0.46 1.39
N LEU A 111 9.56 0.45 2.32
CA LEU A 111 8.17 0.08 2.06
C LEU A 111 7.37 1.37 1.87
N TYR A 112 6.41 1.35 0.96
CA TYR A 112 5.36 2.37 0.90
C TYR A 112 4.01 1.71 0.63
N HIS A 113 2.93 2.39 1.02
CA HIS A 113 1.58 1.95 0.67
C HIS A 113 0.63 3.15 0.64
N GLY A 114 -0.23 3.22 -0.37
CA GLY A 114 -1.33 4.18 -0.41
C GLY A 114 -2.39 3.86 0.63
N TRP A 115 -2.79 4.82 1.47
CA TRP A 115 -3.82 4.57 2.49
C TRP A 115 -5.18 4.18 1.89
N ASN A 116 -5.41 4.52 0.61
CA ASN A 116 -6.67 4.28 -0.08
C ASN A 116 -6.54 3.23 -1.18
N ASP A 117 -5.52 2.37 -1.12
CA ASP A 117 -5.34 1.25 -2.06
C ASP A 117 -6.57 0.31 -2.06
N PRO A 118 -7.27 0.15 -3.20
CA PRO A 118 -8.45 -0.72 -3.32
C PRO A 118 -8.12 -2.18 -3.68
N ALA A 119 -6.85 -2.47 -4.02
CA ALA A 119 -6.39 -3.80 -4.42
C ALA A 119 -5.86 -4.57 -3.20
N ILE A 120 -5.04 -3.91 -2.39
CA ILE A 120 -4.39 -4.49 -1.22
C ILE A 120 -4.64 -3.57 -0.03
N SER A 121 -5.08 -4.12 1.10
CA SER A 121 -5.28 -3.30 2.29
C SER A 121 -3.95 -2.74 2.80
N ALA A 122 -3.88 -1.42 2.93
CA ALA A 122 -2.74 -0.69 3.52
C ALA A 122 -2.41 -1.18 4.94
N LEU A 123 -3.41 -1.66 5.69
CA LEU A 123 -3.22 -2.22 7.02
C LEU A 123 -2.34 -3.47 7.00
N ASN A 124 -2.34 -4.24 5.91
CA ASN A 124 -1.51 -5.43 5.80
C ASN A 124 -0.01 -5.09 5.77
N THR A 125 0.37 -3.99 5.10
CA THR A 125 1.77 -3.50 5.14
C THR A 125 2.13 -2.94 6.50
N VAL A 126 1.20 -2.28 7.20
CA VAL A 126 1.41 -1.86 8.60
C VAL A 126 1.63 -3.06 9.50
N ASP A 127 0.78 -4.10 9.38
CA ASP A 127 0.89 -5.33 10.16
C ASP A 127 2.25 -6.03 9.91
N TYR A 128 2.70 -6.12 8.64
CA TYR A 128 4.02 -6.67 8.31
C TYR A 128 5.17 -5.81 8.87
N TYR A 129 5.09 -4.49 8.76
CA TYR A 129 6.11 -3.60 9.33
C TYR A 129 6.22 -3.78 10.85
N GLN A 130 5.10 -3.93 11.54
CA GLN A 130 5.08 -4.17 12.98
C GLN A 130 5.57 -5.58 13.35
N SER A 131 5.30 -6.59 12.52
CA SER A 131 5.81 -7.95 12.76
C SER A 131 7.34 -7.99 12.63
N VAL A 132 7.92 -7.29 11.64
CA VAL A 132 9.39 -7.11 11.52
C VAL A 132 9.95 -6.40 12.76
N ARG A 133 9.34 -5.30 13.20
CA ARG A 133 9.77 -4.59 14.43
C ARG A 133 9.70 -5.45 15.68
N SER A 134 8.72 -6.34 15.76
CA SER A 134 8.55 -7.24 16.91
C SER A 134 9.53 -8.42 16.88
N ALA A 135 9.89 -8.92 15.70
CA ALA A 135 10.83 -10.02 15.53
C ALA A 135 12.30 -9.61 15.69
N MET A 136 12.62 -8.32 15.57
CA MET A 136 13.97 -7.78 15.65
C MET A 136 14.24 -7.07 16.99
N ARG A 137 15.52 -6.89 17.33
CA ARG A 137 15.89 -6.17 18.56
C ARG A 137 15.38 -4.71 18.51
N PRO A 138 14.98 -4.12 19.64
CA PRO A 138 14.61 -2.70 19.70
C PRO A 138 15.70 -1.82 19.06
N GLY A 139 15.28 -0.87 18.21
CA GLY A 139 16.19 0.02 17.48
C GLY A 139 16.91 -0.61 16.28
N ALA A 140 16.77 -1.91 16.03
CA ALA A 140 17.47 -2.58 14.92
C ALA A 140 16.83 -2.34 13.55
N VAL A 141 15.59 -1.88 13.48
CA VAL A 141 14.81 -1.72 12.23
C VAL A 141 15.11 -0.41 11.51
N ASP A 142 15.02 0.71 12.22
CA ASP A 142 15.19 2.06 11.67
C ASP A 142 16.47 2.28 10.83
N PRO A 143 17.63 1.66 11.14
CA PRO A 143 18.84 1.80 10.34
C PRO A 143 18.81 1.14 8.95
N PHE A 144 17.82 0.30 8.66
CA PHE A 144 17.76 -0.43 7.38
C PHE A 144 16.37 -0.52 6.75
N LEU A 145 15.29 -0.22 7.49
CA LEU A 145 13.93 -0.31 6.97
C LEU A 145 13.13 0.94 7.31
N ARG A 146 12.54 1.58 6.29
CA ARG A 146 11.56 2.67 6.42
C ARG A 146 10.22 2.27 5.82
N LEU A 147 9.13 2.75 6.41
CA LEU A 147 7.78 2.65 5.86
C LEU A 147 7.20 4.05 5.65
N TYR A 148 6.63 4.30 4.48
CA TYR A 148 5.89 5.53 4.15
C TYR A 148 4.45 5.21 3.80
N MET A 149 3.51 5.67 4.63
CA MET A 149 2.08 5.53 4.36
C MET A 149 1.56 6.79 3.68
N VAL A 150 0.90 6.67 2.53
CA VAL A 150 0.69 7.78 1.59
C VAL A 150 -0.80 8.14 1.51
N PRO A 151 -1.26 9.24 2.15
CA PRO A 151 -2.68 9.59 2.18
C PRO A 151 -3.22 10.00 0.81
N GLY A 152 -4.42 9.52 0.47
CA GLY A 152 -5.07 9.84 -0.81
C GLY A 152 -4.48 9.11 -2.02
N VAL A 153 -3.48 8.25 -1.82
CA VAL A 153 -2.90 7.43 -2.90
C VAL A 153 -3.58 6.07 -2.89
N GLN A 154 -3.89 5.57 -4.09
CA GLN A 154 -4.52 4.28 -4.33
C GLN A 154 -3.47 3.23 -4.67
N HIS A 155 -3.76 2.29 -5.60
CA HIS A 155 -2.89 1.16 -5.88
C HIS A 155 -1.62 1.58 -6.63
N CYS A 156 -0.47 1.49 -5.97
CA CYS A 156 0.86 1.93 -6.43
C CYS A 156 1.01 3.46 -6.71
N GLY A 157 -0.08 4.13 -7.06
CA GLY A 157 -0.15 5.53 -7.44
C GLY A 157 -1.60 6.02 -7.44
N ASP A 158 -1.89 7.00 -8.29
CA ASP A 158 -3.23 7.55 -8.51
C ASP A 158 -3.94 8.04 -7.24
N GLY A 159 -5.26 8.20 -7.33
CA GLY A 159 -6.07 8.75 -6.27
C GLY A 159 -6.00 10.28 -6.12
N PRO A 160 -6.77 10.84 -5.17
CA PRO A 160 -6.87 12.29 -4.96
C PRO A 160 -5.64 12.90 -4.25
N GLY A 161 -4.72 12.10 -3.74
CA GLY A 161 -3.53 12.52 -3.00
C GLY A 161 -2.31 12.85 -3.88
N PRO A 162 -1.19 13.22 -3.25
CA PRO A 162 0.08 13.40 -3.94
C PRO A 162 0.72 12.05 -4.26
N SER A 163 0.46 11.54 -5.46
CA SER A 163 0.87 10.21 -5.91
C SER A 163 2.22 10.16 -6.64
N SER A 164 2.91 11.29 -6.84
CA SER A 164 4.25 11.32 -7.41
C SER A 164 5.30 11.52 -6.32
N PHE A 165 6.10 10.48 -6.05
CA PHE A 165 7.19 10.52 -5.07
C PHE A 165 8.33 9.56 -5.46
N GLY A 166 8.53 9.35 -6.76
CA GLY A 166 9.64 8.57 -7.32
C GLY A 166 9.59 7.07 -7.05
N GLN A 167 8.41 6.50 -6.81
CA GLN A 167 8.21 5.07 -6.57
C GLN A 167 8.26 4.21 -7.84
N GLY A 168 8.07 4.82 -9.01
CA GLY A 168 8.13 4.18 -10.33
C GLY A 168 9.08 4.89 -11.30
N GLY A 169 10.07 5.63 -10.77
CA GLY A 169 10.94 6.53 -11.52
C GLY A 169 10.62 8.02 -11.31
N SER A 170 11.58 8.89 -11.60
CA SER A 170 11.44 10.33 -11.35
C SER A 170 10.48 10.99 -12.36
N THR A 171 9.42 11.60 -11.84
CA THR A 171 8.45 12.42 -12.59
C THR A 171 8.45 13.89 -12.14
N GLY A 172 9.39 14.25 -11.26
CA GLY A 172 9.55 15.58 -10.67
C GLY A 172 11.02 15.96 -10.48
N PRO A 173 11.37 16.76 -9.45
CA PRO A 173 12.76 17.05 -9.11
C PRO A 173 13.58 15.76 -8.96
N ALA A 174 14.74 15.71 -9.62
CA ALA A 174 15.64 14.55 -9.61
C ALA A 174 16.55 14.58 -8.36
N ASP A 175 15.94 14.52 -7.18
CA ASP A 175 16.65 14.49 -5.91
C ASP A 175 16.02 13.52 -4.88
N HIS A 176 16.81 13.13 -3.88
CA HIS A 176 16.40 12.17 -2.83
C HIS A 176 15.26 12.67 -1.95
N ARG A 177 14.96 13.97 -1.91
CA ARG A 177 13.86 14.52 -1.10
C ARG A 177 12.52 14.39 -1.80
N HIS A 178 12.49 14.14 -3.10
CA HIS A 178 11.26 14.02 -3.90
C HIS A 178 11.09 12.62 -4.53
N SER A 179 12.07 11.74 -4.36
CA SER A 179 12.08 10.41 -4.98
C SER A 179 12.51 9.32 -4.01
N LEU A 180 11.63 8.34 -3.75
CA LEU A 180 11.96 7.15 -2.96
C LEU A 180 13.09 6.33 -3.60
N GLN A 181 13.15 6.27 -4.93
CA GLN A 181 14.23 5.58 -5.62
C GLN A 181 15.58 6.25 -5.34
N LEU A 182 15.70 7.57 -5.54
CA LEU A 182 16.95 8.30 -5.32
C LEU A 182 17.33 8.35 -3.83
N ALA A 183 16.33 8.38 -2.95
CA ALA A 183 16.52 8.21 -1.51
C ALA A 183 17.10 6.83 -1.14
N LEU A 184 16.65 5.76 -1.80
CA LEU A 184 17.18 4.42 -1.56
C LEU A 184 18.62 4.32 -2.06
N GLU A 185 18.92 4.86 -3.24
CA GLU A 185 20.28 4.94 -3.80
C GLU A 185 21.22 5.66 -2.82
N GLU A 186 20.84 6.85 -2.35
CA GLU A 186 21.64 7.59 -1.36
C GLU A 186 21.80 6.86 -0.03
N TRP A 187 20.77 6.13 0.42
CA TRP A 187 20.86 5.35 1.64
C TRP A 187 21.84 4.17 1.51
N VAL A 188 21.83 3.50 0.36
CA VAL A 188 22.73 2.38 0.07
C VAL A 188 24.17 2.88 -0.09
N GLU A 189 24.38 3.96 -0.84
CA GLU A 189 25.72 4.42 -1.23
C GLU A 189 26.39 5.30 -0.17
N LYS A 190 25.63 6.13 0.52
CA LYS A 190 26.15 7.14 1.45
C LYS A 190 25.74 6.91 2.90
N GLY A 191 24.96 5.85 3.16
CA GLY A 191 24.49 5.51 4.52
C GLY A 191 23.46 6.48 5.10
N THR A 192 22.98 7.46 4.34
CA THR A 192 22.02 8.47 4.82
C THR A 192 20.60 8.00 4.53
N GLY A 193 19.91 7.51 5.55
CA GLY A 193 18.53 7.05 5.42
C GLY A 193 17.56 8.20 5.16
N PRO A 194 16.50 7.98 4.36
CA PRO A 194 15.56 9.05 4.05
C PRO A 194 14.78 9.50 5.28
N SER A 195 14.52 10.80 5.32
CA SER A 195 13.66 11.44 6.31
C SER A 195 12.27 11.65 5.71
N ALA A 196 11.77 12.87 5.64
CA ALA A 196 10.53 13.17 4.92
C ALA A 196 10.76 13.18 3.40
N ILE A 197 9.82 12.61 2.66
CA ILE A 197 9.83 12.59 1.19
C ILE A 197 8.70 13.46 0.68
N ILE A 198 8.98 14.50 -0.09
CA ILE A 198 7.98 15.41 -0.62
C ILE A 198 7.29 14.74 -1.79
N ALA A 199 6.04 14.35 -1.58
CA ALA A 199 5.16 13.84 -2.62
C ALA A 199 4.41 14.98 -3.29
N THR A 200 4.11 14.81 -4.58
CA THR A 200 3.48 15.81 -5.44
C THR A 200 2.22 15.26 -6.09
N ARG A 201 1.18 16.07 -6.13
CA ARG A 201 0.02 15.92 -7.00
C ARG A 201 0.14 16.93 -8.12
N TYR A 202 0.16 16.46 -9.36
CA TYR A 202 0.12 17.31 -10.54
C TYR A 202 -1.33 17.54 -11.01
N ALA A 203 -1.59 18.65 -11.69
CA ALA A 203 -2.84 18.91 -12.38
C ALA A 203 -2.92 18.01 -13.62
N GLU A 204 -4.01 17.24 -13.73
CA GLU A 204 -4.28 16.32 -14.87
C GLU A 204 -3.10 15.42 -15.25
N ALA A 205 -2.62 14.60 -14.32
CA ALA A 205 -1.66 13.56 -14.64
C ALA A 205 -2.29 12.19 -14.43
N SER A 206 -2.47 11.46 -15.53
CA SER A 206 -2.45 9.99 -15.50
C SER A 206 -1.04 9.53 -15.08
N PRO A 207 -0.92 8.34 -14.46
CA PRO A 207 0.37 7.83 -14.01
C PRO A 207 1.36 7.74 -15.19
N GLY A 208 2.50 8.40 -15.06
CA GLY A 208 3.60 8.37 -16.04
C GLY A 208 3.69 9.57 -17.00
N THR A 209 2.73 10.51 -17.02
CA THR A 209 2.74 11.67 -17.96
C THR A 209 3.01 13.02 -17.29
N SER A 210 3.37 13.06 -16.02
CA SER A 210 3.46 14.30 -15.22
C SER A 210 4.56 15.30 -15.62
N LYS A 211 5.39 14.99 -16.62
CA LYS A 211 6.51 15.85 -17.01
C LYS A 211 5.99 17.13 -17.66
N GLY A 212 6.07 18.25 -16.93
CA GLY A 212 5.59 19.57 -17.37
C GLY A 212 4.18 19.92 -16.90
N ALA A 213 3.50 19.03 -16.17
CA ALA A 213 2.21 19.32 -15.56
C ALA A 213 2.37 20.29 -14.37
N ALA A 214 1.37 21.16 -14.16
CA ALA A 214 1.39 22.11 -13.06
C ALA A 214 1.25 21.38 -11.70
N VAL A 215 1.97 21.83 -10.68
CA VAL A 215 1.84 21.28 -9.32
C VAL A 215 0.53 21.77 -8.70
N LYS A 216 -0.33 20.85 -8.26
CA LYS A 216 -1.59 21.14 -7.56
C LYS A 216 -1.44 21.13 -6.04
N MET A 217 -0.63 20.21 -5.51
CA MET A 217 -0.40 20.05 -4.09
C MET A 217 0.89 19.28 -3.83
N THR A 218 1.62 19.63 -2.77
CA THR A 218 2.71 18.82 -2.22
C THR A 218 2.47 18.48 -0.75
N ARG A 219 2.97 17.33 -0.30
CA ARG A 219 2.94 16.90 1.11
C ARG A 219 4.24 16.18 1.50
N PRO A 220 4.78 16.41 2.71
CA PRO A 220 5.83 15.54 3.22
C PRO A 220 5.24 14.18 3.62
N LEU A 221 5.77 13.11 3.06
CA LEU A 221 5.56 11.74 3.53
C LEU A 221 6.50 11.50 4.70
N CYS A 222 5.93 11.25 5.86
CA CYS A 222 6.67 11.02 7.09
C CYS A 222 7.01 9.53 7.24
N PRO A 223 8.19 9.18 7.76
CA PRO A 223 8.45 7.81 8.19
C PRO A 223 7.40 7.38 9.22
N TYR A 224 6.72 6.27 8.95
CA TYR A 224 5.72 5.68 9.83
C TYR A 224 6.33 5.37 11.21
N PRO A 225 5.63 5.62 12.35
CA PRO A 225 4.22 6.02 12.47
C PRO A 225 3.94 7.53 12.39
N GLY A 226 4.92 8.34 12.00
CA GLY A 226 4.74 9.79 11.88
C GLY A 226 3.73 10.17 10.80
N THR A 227 3.11 11.34 10.96
CA THR A 227 2.14 11.89 10.01
C THR A 227 2.42 13.38 9.74
N ALA A 228 2.01 13.89 8.58
CA ALA A 228 2.16 15.30 8.26
C ALA A 228 1.05 16.12 8.94
N ALA A 229 1.44 17.04 9.82
CA ALA A 229 0.54 18.00 10.45
C ALA A 229 0.71 19.39 9.82
N TYR A 230 -0.39 20.02 9.44
CA TYR A 230 -0.40 21.41 8.99
C TYR A 230 -0.03 22.31 10.16
N ARG A 231 0.86 23.28 9.95
CA ARG A 231 1.32 24.17 11.02
C ARG A 231 0.33 25.28 11.40
N GLY A 232 -0.81 25.37 10.71
CA GLY A 232 -1.81 26.41 10.94
C GLY A 232 -1.57 27.72 10.18
N ALA A 233 -0.47 27.81 9.41
CA ALA A 233 -0.13 28.97 8.59
C ALA A 233 0.62 28.54 7.31
N GLY A 234 0.58 29.38 6.28
CA GLY A 234 1.14 29.10 4.95
C GLY A 234 0.12 28.46 4.01
N ASP A 235 0.47 28.31 2.73
CA ASP A 235 -0.43 27.68 1.75
C ASP A 235 -0.70 26.22 2.14
N PRO A 236 -1.96 25.80 2.37
CA PRO A 236 -2.28 24.42 2.67
C PRO A 236 -1.97 23.48 1.50
N ASN A 237 -1.67 23.92 0.29
CA ASN A 237 -1.22 23.07 -0.82
C ASN A 237 0.30 22.89 -0.87
N ASP A 238 1.06 23.57 -0.02
CA ASP A 238 2.53 23.50 0.02
C ASP A 238 3.03 22.59 1.16
N ALA A 239 3.86 21.61 0.84
CA ALA A 239 4.55 20.73 1.78
C ALA A 239 5.37 21.53 2.81
N ALA A 240 5.89 22.69 2.41
CA ALA A 240 6.61 23.57 3.31
C ALA A 240 5.73 24.07 4.46
N SER A 241 4.40 24.03 4.39
CA SER A 241 3.46 24.41 5.47
C SER A 241 3.14 23.29 6.46
N PHE A 242 3.76 22.11 6.30
CA PHE A 242 3.55 20.93 7.15
C PHE A 242 4.81 20.56 7.93
N THR A 243 4.65 19.77 8.98
CA THR A 243 5.76 19.13 9.69
C THR A 243 5.41 17.69 10.02
N CYS A 244 6.41 16.82 10.07
CA CYS A 244 6.21 15.46 10.54
C CYS A 244 6.11 15.44 12.06
N VAL A 245 5.00 14.90 12.57
CA VAL A 245 4.76 14.70 14.00
C VAL A 245 4.58 13.22 14.30
N ALA A 246 5.06 12.79 15.47
CA ALA A 246 4.72 11.48 15.99
C ALA A 246 3.21 11.40 16.28
N ARG A 247 2.66 10.20 16.15
CA ARG A 247 1.28 9.90 16.49
C ARG A 247 1.22 9.09 17.79
#